data_AF-A0A0Q1B1P7-F1
#
_entry.id   AF-A0A0Q1B1P7-F1
#
_cell.length_a   1.000
_cell.length_b   1.000
_cell.length_c   1.000
_cell.angle_alpha   90.00
_cell.angle_beta   90.00
_cell.angle_gamma   90.00
#
_symmetry.space_group_name_H-M   'P 1'
#
loop_
_entity.id
_entity.type
_entity.pdbx_description
1 polymer ?
#
loop_
_entity_poly.entity_id
_entity_poly.type
_entity_poly.pdbx_seq_one_letter_code
_entity_poly.pdbx_strand_id
1 'polypeptide(L)'
;MLCIGISNKKIVGYPNIMNLLKSGVESLFLIDFDAIHKRVLNLEIYEKLSKFFDLTVMNYPQTEEDLMDTIISGATYVIINNNLTYKRIQSFLSYTQNIGINYDYNDTCVFFSQNGGNIYLTNKQVMLPYKLAFNYGPFNLPNSIKLENYPSSFI
;
A
#
# COMPACT_ATOMS: atom_id res chain seq x y z
N MET A 1 1.24 -7.93 10.44
CA MET A 1 2.09 -7.67 9.24
C MET A 1 2.97 -6.48 9.58
N LEU A 2 4.28 -6.63 9.39
CA LEU A 2 5.24 -5.58 9.75
C LEU A 2 5.17 -4.43 8.73
N CYS A 3 4.96 -3.22 9.23
CA CYS A 3 5.03 -1.99 8.44
C CYS A 3 6.44 -1.39 8.54
N ILE A 4 7.01 -1.00 7.40
CA ILE A 4 8.30 -0.33 7.31
C ILE A 4 8.22 0.87 6.37
N GLY A 5 9.09 1.85 6.59
CA GLY A 5 9.19 3.05 5.76
C GLY A 5 10.42 3.03 4.85
N ILE A 6 10.33 3.68 3.70
CA ILE A 6 11.48 4.12 2.91
C ILE A 6 11.54 5.64 2.93
N SER A 7 12.70 6.17 3.28
CA SER A 7 12.97 7.61 3.23
C SER A 7 14.43 7.84 2.87
N ASN A 8 14.67 8.84 2.01
CA ASN A 8 15.99 9.17 1.49
C ASN A 8 16.70 7.94 0.86
N LYS A 9 15.94 7.16 0.08
CA LYS A 9 16.39 5.94 -0.61
C LYS A 9 16.93 4.85 0.32
N LYS A 10 16.43 4.79 1.56
CA LYS A 10 16.83 3.80 2.57
C LYS A 10 15.63 3.29 3.35
N ILE A 11 15.70 2.04 3.78
CA ILE A 11 14.72 1.45 4.70
C ILE A 11 14.92 2.08 6.10
N VAL A 12 13.89 2.71 6.63
CA VAL A 12 13.92 3.38 7.93
C VAL A 12 14.02 2.35 9.03
N GLY A 13 14.96 2.54 9.97
CA GLY A 13 15.15 1.65 11.12
C GLY A 13 15.92 0.35 10.82
N TYR A 14 16.21 0.05 9.55
CA TYR A 14 16.92 -1.16 9.15
C TYR A 14 18.17 -0.83 8.32
N PRO A 15 19.39 -1.02 8.87
CA PRO A 15 20.64 -0.77 8.15
C PRO A 15 20.80 -1.58 6.85
N ASN A 16 20.23 -2.78 6.81
CA ASN A 16 20.28 -3.69 5.68
C ASN A 16 19.13 -4.71 5.75
N ILE A 17 18.92 -5.43 4.63
CA ILE A 17 17.85 -6.44 4.50
C ILE A 17 18.03 -7.63 5.45
N MET A 18 19.27 -7.99 5.82
CA MET A 18 19.53 -9.10 6.74
C MET A 18 18.93 -8.86 8.12
N ASN A 19 18.89 -7.61 8.58
CA ASN A 19 18.23 -7.26 9.84
C ASN A 19 16.71 -7.40 9.74
N LEU A 20 16.13 -7.17 8.56
CA LEU A 20 14.70 -7.37 8.34
C LEU A 20 14.35 -8.86 8.27
N LEU A 21 15.19 -9.68 7.64
CA LEU A 21 15.03 -11.14 7.59
C LEU A 21 15.00 -11.79 8.98
N LYS A 22 15.74 -11.24 9.95
CA LYS A 22 15.72 -11.71 11.34
C LYS A 22 14.36 -11.53 12.04
N SER A 23 13.47 -10.71 11.50
CA SER A 23 12.11 -10.57 12.04
C SER A 23 11.24 -11.81 11.83
N GLY A 24 11.62 -12.69 10.89
CA GLY A 24 10.88 -13.92 10.59
C GLY A 24 9.51 -13.71 9.93
N VAL A 25 9.20 -12.48 9.48
CA VAL A 25 7.95 -12.20 8.76
C VAL A 25 8.06 -12.61 7.29
N GLU A 26 6.96 -13.07 6.71
CA GLU A 26 6.88 -13.47 5.29
C GLU A 26 6.37 -12.33 4.39
N SER A 27 5.76 -11.31 4.98
CA SER A 27 5.12 -10.21 4.25
C SER A 27 5.36 -8.87 4.92
N LEU A 28 5.45 -7.83 4.07
CA LEU A 28 5.75 -6.46 4.48
C LEU A 28 4.72 -5.49 3.93
N PHE A 29 4.38 -4.52 4.76
CA PHE A 29 3.71 -3.30 4.33
C PHE A 29 4.75 -2.19 4.20
N LEU A 30 4.98 -1.71 2.99
CA LEU A 30 6.04 -0.77 2.67
C LEU A 30 5.44 0.61 2.38
N ILE A 31 5.83 1.62 3.16
CA ILE A 31 5.45 3.01 2.92
C ILE A 31 6.64 3.73 2.28
N ASP A 32 6.51 4.10 1.00
CA ASP A 32 7.54 4.89 0.33
C ASP A 32 7.26 6.39 0.50
N PHE A 33 7.90 6.98 1.52
CA PHE A 33 7.79 8.41 1.79
C PHE A 33 8.43 9.28 0.70
N ASP A 34 9.47 8.80 0.02
CA ASP A 34 10.07 9.54 -1.09
C ASP A 34 9.10 9.58 -2.29
N ALA A 35 8.36 8.50 -2.54
CA ALA A 35 7.30 8.50 -3.55
C ALA A 35 6.16 9.45 -3.16
N ILE A 36 5.65 9.31 -1.94
CA ILE A 36 4.50 10.09 -1.45
C ILE A 36 4.81 11.60 -1.42
N HIS A 37 6.01 12.00 -0.97
CA HIS A 37 6.33 13.41 -0.76
C HIS A 37 7.18 14.04 -1.87
N LYS A 38 7.97 13.24 -2.60
CA LYS A 38 8.93 13.74 -3.60
C LYS A 38 8.66 13.18 -5.01
N ARG A 39 7.69 12.28 -5.17
CA ARG A 39 7.38 11.59 -6.44
C ARG A 39 8.56 10.78 -6.99
N VAL A 40 9.39 10.23 -6.10
CA VAL A 40 10.53 9.38 -6.48
C VAL A 40 10.27 7.96 -5.99
N LEU A 41 10.01 7.04 -6.91
CA LEU A 41 9.79 5.63 -6.63
C LEU A 41 11.12 4.92 -6.29
N ASN A 42 11.14 4.15 -5.20
CA ASN A 42 12.30 3.33 -4.83
C ASN A 42 12.25 1.90 -5.40
N LEU A 43 12.10 1.78 -6.72
CA LEU A 43 11.94 0.50 -7.43
C LEU A 43 13.04 -0.52 -7.10
N GLU A 44 14.31 -0.09 -7.03
CA GLU A 44 15.43 -0.98 -6.67
C GLU A 44 15.28 -1.58 -5.27
N ILE A 45 14.68 -0.85 -4.33
CA ILE A 45 14.42 -1.37 -2.98
C ILE A 45 13.25 -2.36 -3.03
N TYR A 46 12.22 -2.08 -3.81
CA TYR A 46 11.08 -2.97 -4.00
C TYR A 46 11.55 -4.33 -4.56
N GLU A 47 12.34 -4.30 -5.62
CA GLU A 47 12.91 -5.50 -6.27
C GLU A 47 13.82 -6.31 -5.35
N LYS A 48 14.56 -5.64 -4.46
CA LYS A 48 15.41 -6.33 -3.47
C LYS A 48 14.56 -7.01 -2.40
N LEU A 49 13.50 -6.35 -1.93
CA LEU A 49 12.64 -6.87 -0.88
C LEU A 49 11.73 -8.00 -1.41
N SER A 50 11.22 -7.89 -2.63
CA SER A 50 10.28 -8.85 -3.22
C SER A 50 10.88 -10.24 -3.46
N LYS A 51 12.22 -10.35 -3.44
CA LYS A 51 12.93 -11.65 -3.45
C LYS A 51 12.73 -12.46 -2.17
N PHE A 52 12.30 -11.83 -1.09
CA PHE A 52 12.24 -12.43 0.24
C PHE A 52 10.88 -12.29 0.92
N PHE A 53 10.07 -11.31 0.51
CA PHE A 53 8.81 -10.98 1.17
C PHE A 53 7.70 -10.69 0.15
N ASP A 54 6.47 -11.04 0.50
CA ASP A 54 5.29 -10.50 -0.18
C ASP A 54 5.12 -9.02 0.17
N LEU A 55 5.02 -8.16 -0.84
CA LEU A 55 5.02 -6.70 -0.65
C LEU A 55 3.65 -6.10 -0.88
N THR A 56 3.13 -5.38 0.12
CA THR A 56 2.11 -4.35 -0.10
C THR A 56 2.78 -2.99 -0.09
N VAL A 57 2.72 -2.25 -1.19
CA VAL A 57 3.44 -0.98 -1.35
C VAL A 57 2.46 0.19 -1.33
N MET A 58 2.68 1.13 -0.43
CA MET A 58 1.98 2.41 -0.36
C MET A 58 2.92 3.51 -0.86
N ASN A 59 2.70 3.91 -2.11
CA ASN A 59 3.48 4.94 -2.81
C ASN A 59 2.61 5.97 -3.55
N TYR A 60 1.29 5.79 -3.56
CA TYR A 60 0.32 6.71 -4.19
C TYR A 60 0.65 7.07 -5.66
N PRO A 61 0.66 6.06 -6.56
CA PRO A 61 1.00 6.27 -7.96
C PRO A 61 0.08 7.32 -8.58
N GLN A 62 0.64 8.20 -9.40
CA GLN A 62 -0.10 9.28 -10.07
C GLN A 62 -0.41 8.94 -11.53
N THR A 63 0.34 8.02 -12.11
CA THR A 63 0.21 7.55 -13.49
C THR A 63 0.05 6.03 -13.54
N GLU A 64 -0.42 5.51 -14.68
CA GLU A 64 -0.47 4.07 -14.94
C GLU A 64 0.94 3.48 -14.94
N GLU A 65 1.92 4.23 -15.45
CA GLU A 65 3.34 3.85 -15.48
C GLU A 65 3.85 3.65 -14.05
N ASP A 66 3.61 4.58 -13.13
CA ASP A 66 4.00 4.46 -11.72
C ASP A 66 3.42 3.19 -11.09
N LEU A 67 2.14 2.91 -11.36
CA LEU A 67 1.44 1.74 -10.85
C LEU A 67 2.06 0.46 -11.39
N MET A 68 2.28 0.40 -12.71
CA MET A 68 2.83 -0.78 -13.38
C MET A 68 4.27 -1.04 -12.96
N ASP A 69 5.11 -0.01 -12.87
CA ASP A 69 6.49 -0.13 -12.39
C ASP A 69 6.53 -0.70 -10.97
N THR A 70 5.62 -0.24 -10.10
CA THR A 70 5.52 -0.76 -8.72
C THR A 70 5.19 -2.24 -8.68
N ILE A 71 4.25 -2.69 -9.54
CA ILE A 71 3.85 -4.10 -9.63
C ILE A 71 4.99 -4.95 -10.23
N ILE A 72 5.62 -4.49 -11.31
CA ILE A 72 6.74 -5.17 -11.97
C ILE A 72 7.92 -5.34 -11.01
N SER A 73 8.18 -4.36 -10.16
CA SER A 73 9.21 -4.45 -9.11
C SER A 73 8.84 -5.39 -7.95
N GLY A 74 7.69 -6.07 -8.01
CA GLY A 74 7.32 -7.18 -7.13
C GLY A 74 6.32 -6.83 -6.04
N ALA A 75 5.54 -5.75 -6.19
CA ALA A 75 4.42 -5.47 -5.29
C ALA A 75 3.26 -6.44 -5.56
N THR A 76 2.83 -7.16 -4.51
CA THR A 76 1.62 -7.98 -4.49
C THR A 76 0.37 -7.10 -4.51
N TYR A 77 0.38 -6.01 -3.75
CA TYR A 77 -0.67 -4.99 -3.71
C TYR A 77 -0.08 -3.59 -3.75
N VAL A 78 -0.77 -2.67 -4.41
CA VAL A 78 -0.38 -1.24 -4.41
C VAL A 78 -1.49 -0.40 -3.79
N ILE A 79 -1.15 0.43 -2.80
CA ILE A 79 -2.08 1.36 -2.17
C ILE A 79 -2.08 2.69 -2.92
N ILE A 80 -3.25 3.05 -3.42
CA ILE A 80 -3.53 4.31 -4.11
C ILE A 80 -4.20 5.31 -3.17
N ASN A 81 -4.09 6.60 -3.50
CA ASN A 81 -4.70 7.66 -2.73
C ASN A 81 -6.20 7.80 -3.09
N ASN A 82 -7.01 8.32 -2.16
CA ASN A 82 -8.44 8.56 -2.34
C ASN A 82 -8.79 9.96 -2.89
N ASN A 83 -7.78 10.73 -3.27
CA ASN A 83 -7.92 12.02 -3.94
C ASN A 83 -7.71 11.93 -5.47
N LEU A 84 -7.57 10.71 -6.01
CA LEU A 84 -7.47 10.48 -7.45
C LEU A 84 -8.81 10.74 -8.14
N THR A 85 -8.75 11.17 -9.41
CA THR A 85 -9.95 11.35 -10.22
C THR A 85 -10.59 10.00 -10.55
N TYR A 86 -11.91 9.99 -10.79
CA TYR A 86 -12.63 8.76 -11.19
C TYR A 86 -12.06 8.14 -12.46
N LYS A 87 -11.68 8.97 -13.45
CA LYS A 87 -10.99 8.51 -14.67
C LYS A 87 -9.70 7.77 -14.33
N ARG A 88 -8.90 8.29 -13.40
CA ARG A 88 -7.64 7.65 -12.98
C ARG A 88 -7.89 6.32 -12.28
N ILE A 89 -8.87 6.27 -11.37
CA ILE A 89 -9.24 5.05 -10.66
C ILE A 89 -9.72 3.97 -11.62
N GLN A 90 -10.59 4.35 -12.56
CA GLN A 90 -11.09 3.44 -13.58
C GLN A 90 -9.95 2.92 -14.47
N SER A 91 -9.02 3.79 -14.85
CA SER A 91 -7.80 3.41 -15.57
C SER A 91 -7.02 2.36 -14.79
N PHE A 92 -6.69 2.61 -13.51
CA PHE A 92 -5.95 1.69 -12.67
C PHE A 92 -6.63 0.32 -12.50
N LEU A 93 -7.95 0.32 -12.25
CA LEU A 93 -8.75 -0.91 -12.15
C LEU A 93 -8.79 -1.72 -13.45
N SER A 94 -8.59 -1.08 -14.60
CA SER A 94 -8.51 -1.78 -15.89
C SER A 94 -7.20 -2.53 -16.10
N TYR A 95 -6.11 -2.11 -15.44
CA TYR A 95 -4.82 -2.80 -15.49
C TYR A 95 -4.72 -3.93 -14.47
N THR A 96 -5.28 -3.74 -13.26
CA THR A 96 -5.13 -4.71 -12.18
C THR A 96 -6.21 -4.60 -11.12
N GLN A 97 -6.50 -5.73 -10.47
CA GLN A 97 -7.34 -5.80 -9.27
C GLN A 97 -6.52 -5.80 -7.97
N ASN A 98 -5.18 -5.82 -8.08
CA ASN A 98 -4.26 -5.84 -6.95
C ASN A 98 -3.94 -4.42 -6.45
N ILE A 99 -4.96 -3.58 -6.37
CA ILE A 99 -4.86 -2.23 -5.82
C ILE A 99 -5.79 -2.09 -4.62
N GLY A 100 -5.28 -1.45 -3.57
CA GLY A 100 -6.09 -1.01 -2.44
C GLY A 100 -6.18 0.51 -2.41
N ILE A 101 -7.23 1.07 -1.83
CA ILE A 101 -7.39 2.52 -1.68
C ILE A 101 -7.28 2.92 -0.21
N ASN A 102 -6.65 4.06 0.08
CA ASN A 102 -6.69 4.65 1.42
C ASN A 102 -8.12 5.10 1.76
N TYR A 103 -8.77 4.43 2.71
CA TYR A 103 -10.19 4.56 2.93
C TYR A 103 -10.56 5.78 3.79
N ASP A 104 -11.50 6.57 3.31
CA ASP A 104 -12.09 7.69 4.06
C ASP A 104 -13.60 7.87 3.84
N TYR A 105 -14.31 6.79 3.48
CA TYR A 105 -15.75 6.78 3.17
C TYR A 105 -16.25 8.05 2.43
N ASN A 106 -15.67 8.29 1.26
CA ASN A 106 -16.03 9.40 0.37
C ASN A 106 -16.47 8.88 -1.01
N ASP A 107 -16.94 9.77 -1.88
CA ASP A 107 -17.42 9.41 -3.21
C ASP A 107 -16.36 8.66 -4.04
N THR A 108 -15.08 8.98 -3.85
CA THR A 108 -13.97 8.26 -4.47
C THR A 108 -13.90 6.79 -4.05
N CYS A 109 -14.04 6.51 -2.75
CA CYS A 109 -14.05 5.14 -2.23
C CYS A 109 -15.32 4.39 -2.68
N VAL A 110 -16.46 5.07 -2.71
CA VAL A 110 -17.72 4.51 -3.22
C VAL A 110 -17.58 4.14 -4.70
N PHE A 111 -17.04 5.05 -5.51
CA PHE A 111 -16.76 4.82 -6.93
C PHE A 111 -15.80 3.63 -7.12
N PHE A 112 -14.70 3.59 -6.37
CA PHE A 112 -13.76 2.47 -6.38
C PHE A 112 -14.48 1.14 -6.09
N SER A 113 -15.33 1.11 -5.07
CA SER A 113 -16.11 -0.08 -4.69
C SER A 113 -17.08 -0.54 -5.77
N GLN A 114 -17.82 0.39 -6.36
CA GLN A 114 -18.79 0.12 -7.43
C GLN A 114 -18.13 -0.40 -8.72
N ASN A 115 -16.84 -0.08 -8.92
CA ASN A 115 -16.06 -0.54 -10.07
C ASN A 115 -15.20 -1.79 -9.77
N GLY A 116 -15.54 -2.54 -8.71
CA GLY A 116 -14.93 -3.83 -8.38
C GLY A 116 -13.78 -3.75 -7.38
N GLY A 117 -13.32 -2.55 -7.02
CA GLY A 117 -12.31 -2.34 -5.99
C GLY A 117 -12.80 -2.83 -4.62
N ASN A 118 -12.00 -3.64 -3.94
CA ASN A 118 -12.44 -4.29 -2.70
C ASN A 118 -11.31 -4.48 -1.67
N ILE A 119 -10.22 -3.72 -1.81
CA ILE A 119 -9.07 -3.72 -0.92
C ILE A 119 -8.92 -2.31 -0.34
N TYR A 120 -8.74 -2.21 0.98
CA TYR A 120 -8.67 -0.92 1.66
C TYR A 120 -7.48 -0.84 2.62
N LEU A 121 -6.87 0.34 2.73
CA LEU A 121 -6.01 0.72 3.84
C LEU A 121 -6.83 1.62 4.78
N THR A 122 -6.95 1.31 6.07
CA THR A 122 -7.88 2.02 6.97
C THR A 122 -7.43 2.06 8.44
N ASN A 123 -7.81 3.12 9.15
CA ASN A 123 -7.81 3.18 10.61
C ASN A 123 -9.23 3.17 11.23
N LYS A 124 -10.26 3.07 10.40
CA LYS A 124 -11.67 3.16 10.77
C LYS A 124 -12.44 1.95 10.26
N GLN A 125 -13.68 1.79 10.73
CA GLN A 125 -14.57 0.76 10.21
C GLN A 125 -14.85 1.00 8.71
N VAL A 126 -14.83 -0.09 7.94
CA VAL A 126 -15.12 -0.04 6.50
C VAL A 126 -16.60 -0.37 6.29
N MET A 127 -17.35 0.59 5.80
CA MET A 127 -18.79 0.47 5.52
C MET A 127 -19.10 -0.05 4.10
N LEU A 128 -18.09 -0.18 3.25
CA LEU A 128 -18.21 -0.69 1.88
C LEU A 128 -17.86 -2.18 1.82
N PRO A 129 -18.37 -2.96 0.85
CA PRO A 129 -17.93 -4.33 0.65
C PRO A 129 -16.42 -4.42 0.42
N TYR A 130 -15.76 -5.36 1.08
CA TYR A 130 -14.32 -5.57 0.93
C TYR A 130 -13.94 -7.05 1.08
N LYS A 131 -12.87 -7.43 0.36
CA LYS A 131 -12.21 -8.74 0.48
C LYS A 131 -11.07 -8.69 1.49
N LEU A 132 -10.36 -7.58 1.55
CA LEU A 132 -9.20 -7.40 2.42
C LEU A 132 -9.10 -5.96 2.92
N ALA A 133 -8.77 -5.79 4.20
CA ALA A 133 -8.42 -4.49 4.75
C ALA A 133 -7.05 -4.54 5.43
N PHE A 134 -6.14 -3.64 5.06
CA PHE A 134 -4.93 -3.35 5.82
C PHE A 134 -5.29 -2.34 6.91
N ASN A 135 -5.25 -2.77 8.16
CA ASN A 135 -5.78 -2.02 9.28
C ASN A 135 -4.67 -1.49 10.18
N TYR A 136 -4.53 -0.17 10.23
CA TYR A 136 -3.60 0.54 11.12
C TYR A 136 -4.30 1.23 12.31
N GLY A 137 -5.62 1.09 12.43
CA GLY A 137 -6.43 1.66 13.50
C GLY A 137 -6.63 0.70 14.68
N PRO A 138 -7.27 1.13 15.78
CA PRO A 138 -7.43 0.32 16.99
C PRO A 138 -8.48 -0.78 16.88
N PHE A 139 -9.34 -0.74 15.87
CA PHE A 139 -10.47 -1.65 15.71
C PHE A 139 -10.03 -3.03 15.22
N ASN A 140 -10.79 -4.08 15.54
CA ASN A 140 -10.66 -5.38 14.88
C ASN A 140 -11.68 -5.45 13.75
N LEU A 141 -11.20 -5.63 12.52
CA LEU A 141 -12.04 -5.75 11.34
C LEU A 141 -12.04 -7.20 10.84
N PRO A 142 -13.19 -7.76 10.41
CA PRO A 142 -13.19 -9.05 9.74
C PRO A 142 -12.36 -8.97 8.45
N ASN A 143 -11.77 -10.07 8.01
CA ASN A 143 -10.96 -10.15 6.78
C ASN A 143 -9.91 -9.01 6.67
N SER A 144 -9.20 -8.75 7.78
CA SER A 144 -8.21 -7.69 7.84
C SER A 144 -6.84 -8.19 8.29
N ILE A 145 -5.80 -7.51 7.82
CA ILE A 145 -4.42 -7.68 8.26
C ILE A 145 -4.08 -6.47 9.13
N LYS A 146 -3.73 -6.73 10.38
CA LYS A 146 -3.24 -5.70 11.29
C LYS A 146 -1.83 -5.25 10.87
N LEU A 147 -1.64 -3.94 10.72
CA LEU A 147 -0.33 -3.34 10.48
C LEU A 147 0.35 -3.01 11.82
N GLU A 148 1.54 -3.57 12.01
CA GLU A 148 2.40 -3.31 13.16
C GLU A 148 3.40 -2.21 12.79
N ASN A 149 3.71 -1.31 13.73
CA ASN A 149 4.65 -0.19 13.52
C ASN A 149 4.23 0.77 12.40
N TYR A 150 2.92 0.93 12.16
CA TYR A 150 2.43 1.95 11.24
C TYR A 150 2.76 3.35 11.77
N PRO A 151 3.41 4.22 10.98
CA PRO A 151 3.89 5.52 11.43
C PRO A 151 2.74 6.47 11.81
N SER A 152 2.87 7.11 12.97
CA SER A 152 1.86 8.04 13.51
C SER A 152 1.66 9.29 12.68
N SER A 153 2.61 9.66 11.82
CA SER A 153 2.50 10.81 10.91
C SER A 153 1.41 10.67 9.85
N PHE A 154 0.82 9.48 9.71
CA PHE A 154 -0.29 9.17 8.79
C PHE A 154 -1.60 8.84 9.52
N ILE A 155 -1.66 9.00 10.84
CA ILE A 155 -2.86 8.77 11.65
C ILE A 155 -3.72 10.03 11.71
#